data_AF-A0A6N7W9N2-F1
#
_entry.id   AF-A0A6N7W9N2-F1
#
_cell.length_a   1.000
_cell.length_b   1.000
_cell.length_c   1.000
_cell.angle_alpha   90.00
_cell.angle_beta   90.00
_cell.angle_gamma   90.00
#
_symmetry.space_group_name_H-M   'P 1'
#
loop_
_entity.id
_entity.type
_entity.pdbx_description
1 polymer ?
#
loop_
_entity_poly.entity_id
_entity_poly.type
_entity_poly.pdbx_seq_one_letter_code
_entity_poly.pdbx_strand_id
1 'polypeptide(L)'
;MGAKKTETTAESTEGLVWDSRNTATDLNELFDTWDEAKEEAALAEAAVAVDVPCIIIEKRVVAGRFPDGTIIKAPLAFSVQDLDEVTATHDNEVDQLKALLIAMGDEDSAAALEKQNLASVVIFASKFFNLFQKMAQVALGKYIS
;
A
#
# COMPACT_ATOMS: atom_id res chain seq x y z
N MET A 1 -24.53 -50.10 4.70
CA MET A 1 -23.44 -49.98 3.71
C MET A 1 -23.98 -49.08 2.60
N GLY A 2 -23.60 -47.83 2.42
CA GLY A 2 -22.31 -47.20 2.71
C GLY A 2 -21.79 -46.65 1.38
N ALA A 3 -22.16 -45.41 1.05
CA ALA A 3 -21.47 -44.57 0.08
C ALA A 3 -21.91 -43.11 0.29
N LYS A 4 -21.25 -42.43 1.24
CA LYS A 4 -21.17 -40.96 1.26
C LYS A 4 -20.43 -40.56 -0.02
N LYS A 5 -21.09 -39.85 -0.93
CA LYS A 5 -20.39 -39.11 -1.99
C LYS A 5 -20.16 -37.71 -1.44
N THR A 6 -18.88 -37.42 -1.27
CA THR A 6 -18.28 -36.19 -0.78
C THR A 6 -18.66 -35.02 -1.69
N GLU A 7 -19.40 -34.06 -1.15
CA GLU A 7 -19.47 -32.71 -1.69
C GLU A 7 -18.19 -31.99 -1.26
N THR A 8 -17.22 -31.93 -2.17
CA THR A 8 -16.09 -31.00 -2.08
C THR A 8 -16.63 -29.65 -2.56
N THR A 9 -17.10 -28.84 -1.62
CA THR A 9 -17.33 -27.42 -1.87
C THR A 9 -15.96 -26.77 -2.01
N ALA A 10 -15.62 -26.38 -3.23
CA ALA A 10 -14.44 -25.61 -3.54
C ALA A 10 -14.45 -24.31 -2.70
N GLU A 11 -13.29 -24.02 -2.10
CA GLU A 11 -12.96 -22.78 -1.41
C GLU A 11 -13.51 -21.57 -2.17
N SER A 12 -14.55 -20.99 -1.57
CA SER A 12 -15.05 -19.66 -1.91
C SER A 12 -13.95 -18.66 -1.64
N THR A 13 -13.56 -17.96 -2.70
CA THR A 13 -12.75 -16.75 -2.73
C THR A 13 -13.13 -15.85 -1.55
N GLU A 14 -12.27 -15.77 -0.53
CA GLU A 14 -12.41 -14.81 0.56
C GLU A 14 -12.10 -13.41 0.00
N GLY A 15 -13.10 -12.83 -0.67
CA GLY A 15 -13.20 -11.38 -0.77
C GLY A 15 -13.27 -10.80 0.63
N LEU A 16 -12.76 -9.58 0.80
CA LEU A 16 -12.71 -8.81 2.05
C LEU A 16 -14.01 -8.96 2.86
N VAL A 17 -14.06 -9.93 3.78
CA VAL A 17 -15.17 -10.10 4.70
C VAL A 17 -14.93 -9.10 5.82
N TRP A 18 -15.65 -7.99 5.79
CA TRP A 18 -15.83 -7.20 6.99
C TRP A 18 -16.60 -8.07 8.00
N ASP A 19 -15.87 -8.66 8.96
CA ASP A 19 -16.52 -9.36 10.08
C ASP A 19 -16.98 -8.30 11.09
N SER A 20 -18.29 -8.02 11.09
CA SER A 20 -18.96 -7.10 12.03
C SER A 20 -18.81 -7.48 13.50
N ARG A 21 -18.27 -8.66 13.80
CA ARG A 21 -18.57 -9.40 15.03
C ARG A 21 -17.37 -9.62 15.91
N ASN A 22 -16.26 -8.91 15.68
CA ASN A 22 -15.15 -8.90 16.62
C ASN A 22 -15.13 -7.64 17.48
N THR A 23 -15.79 -7.70 18.64
CA THR A 23 -15.17 -7.67 19.98
C THR A 23 -16.26 -7.51 21.04
N ALA A 24 -16.07 -8.09 22.23
CA ALA A 24 -16.93 -7.94 23.40
C ALA A 24 -16.81 -6.54 24.03
N THR A 25 -16.89 -5.50 23.21
CA THR A 25 -16.69 -4.10 23.57
C THR A 25 -18.03 -3.39 23.49
N ASP A 26 -18.44 -2.72 24.57
CA ASP A 26 -19.65 -1.90 24.54
C ASP A 26 -19.40 -0.66 23.68
N LEU A 27 -19.89 -0.69 22.45
CA LEU A 27 -19.71 0.40 21.49
C LEU A 27 -20.39 1.69 21.98
N ASN A 28 -21.46 1.61 22.78
CA ASN A 28 -22.14 2.81 23.27
C ASN A 28 -21.26 3.58 24.24
N GLU A 29 -20.60 2.89 25.17
CA GLU A 29 -19.65 3.51 26.11
C GLU A 29 -18.44 4.12 25.37
N LEU A 30 -17.98 3.48 24.29
CA LEU A 30 -16.92 4.04 23.45
C LEU A 30 -17.38 5.31 22.73
N PHE A 31 -18.58 5.36 22.17
CA PHE A 31 -19.12 6.57 21.53
C PHE A 31 -19.33 7.71 22.55
N ASP A 32 -19.83 7.39 23.74
CA ASP A 32 -20.10 8.38 24.81
C ASP A 32 -18.81 9.00 25.38
N THR A 33 -17.69 8.27 25.29
CA THR A 33 -16.39 8.73 25.78
C THR A 33 -15.42 9.10 24.65
N TRP A 34 -15.83 9.06 23.38
CA TRP A 34 -14.98 9.39 22.24
C TRP A 34 -14.64 10.89 22.23
N ASP A 35 -13.35 11.20 22.08
CA ASP A 35 -12.85 12.56 21.98
C ASP A 35 -11.71 12.63 20.94
N GLU A 36 -11.28 13.85 20.62
CA GLU A 36 -10.25 14.13 19.62
C GLU A 36 -8.92 13.43 19.96
N ALA A 37 -8.55 13.32 21.24
CA ALA A 37 -7.32 12.67 21.66
C ALA A 37 -7.35 11.15 21.44
N LYS A 38 -8.50 10.50 21.68
CA LYS A 38 -8.71 9.07 21.38
C LYS A 38 -8.76 8.81 19.89
N GLU A 39 -9.35 9.73 19.11
CA GLU A 39 -9.35 9.65 17.65
C GLU A 39 -7.93 9.71 17.09
N GLU A 40 -7.13 10.69 17.51
CA GLU A 40 -5.73 10.80 17.10
C GLU A 40 -4.90 9.55 17.48
N ALA A 41 -5.10 9.02 18.69
CA ALA A 41 -4.42 7.80 19.13
C ALA A 41 -4.82 6.58 18.28
N ALA A 42 -6.12 6.40 18.02
CA ALA A 42 -6.61 5.31 17.18
C ALA A 42 -6.11 5.44 15.72
N LEU A 43 -6.03 6.65 15.18
CA LEU A 43 -5.45 6.92 13.87
C LEU A 43 -3.95 6.58 13.83
N ALA A 44 -3.20 6.93 14.88
CA ALA A 44 -1.79 6.58 14.97
C ALA A 44 -1.57 5.07 15.01
N GLU A 45 -2.37 4.34 15.79
CA GLU A 45 -2.33 2.88 15.83
C GLU A 45 -2.71 2.25 14.48
N ALA A 46 -3.78 2.74 13.86
CA ALA A 46 -4.21 2.30 12.54
C ALA A 46 -3.14 2.57 11.48
N ALA A 47 -2.45 3.71 11.55
CA ALA A 47 -1.36 4.06 10.63
C ALA A 47 -0.19 3.08 10.72
N VAL A 48 0.17 2.61 11.93
CA VAL A 48 1.20 1.58 12.12
C VAL A 48 0.81 0.27 11.44
N ALA A 49 -0.46 -0.12 11.51
CA ALA A 49 -0.97 -1.36 10.92
C ALA A 49 -0.92 -1.37 9.38
N VAL A 50 -0.96 -0.19 8.75
CA VAL A 50 -0.94 -0.05 7.29
C VAL A 50 0.40 0.45 6.73
N ASP A 51 1.39 0.71 7.59
CA ASP A 51 2.68 1.26 7.16
C ASP A 51 3.44 0.29 6.23
N VAL A 52 4.13 0.88 5.27
CA VAL A 52 4.96 0.15 4.29
C VAL A 52 6.42 0.56 4.46
N PRO A 53 7.25 -0.19 5.19
CA PRO A 53 8.69 0.09 5.26
C PRO A 53 9.34 -0.04 3.88
N CYS A 54 10.11 0.98 3.50
CA CYS A 54 10.79 1.05 2.20
C CYS A 54 12.31 1.02 2.35
N ILE A 55 12.98 0.34 1.42
CA ILE A 55 14.44 0.34 1.29
C ILE A 55 14.85 0.72 -0.13
N ILE A 56 16.05 1.30 -0.29
CA ILE A 56 16.65 1.60 -1.59
C ILE A 56 17.73 0.55 -1.87
N ILE A 57 17.62 -0.14 -2.99
CA ILE A 57 18.50 -1.22 -3.43
C ILE A 57 19.32 -0.74 -4.62
N GLU A 58 20.65 -0.93 -4.56
CA GLU A 58 21.60 -0.67 -5.64
C GLU A 58 21.50 0.72 -6.30
N LYS A 59 20.97 1.72 -5.57
CA LYS A 59 20.70 3.09 -6.06
C LYS A 59 19.73 3.16 -7.25
N ARG A 60 19.00 2.09 -7.53
CA ARG A 60 18.18 1.95 -8.74
C ARG A 60 16.73 1.56 -8.48
N VAL A 61 16.46 0.96 -7.32
CA VAL A 61 15.14 0.40 -7.03
C VAL A 61 14.74 0.77 -5.60
N VAL A 62 13.49 1.16 -5.42
CA VAL A 62 12.86 1.12 -4.10
C VAL A 62 12.11 -0.20 -3.94
N ALA A 63 12.17 -0.81 -2.77
CA ALA A 63 11.33 -1.94 -2.41
C ALA A 63 10.51 -1.60 -1.17
N GLY A 64 9.19 -1.77 -1.24
CA GLY A 64 8.27 -1.65 -0.12
C GLY A 64 7.80 -3.02 0.34
N ARG A 65 7.81 -3.28 1.65
CA ARG A 65 7.23 -4.49 2.24
C ARG A 65 5.87 -4.18 2.82
N PHE A 66 4.82 -4.76 2.25
CA PHE A 66 3.44 -4.61 2.68
C PHE A 66 3.15 -5.41 3.97
N PRO A 67 2.06 -5.09 4.70
CA PRO A 67 1.72 -5.77 5.95
C PRO A 67 1.51 -7.28 5.82
N ASP A 68 1.06 -7.75 4.65
CA ASP A 68 0.89 -9.17 4.32
C ASP A 68 2.22 -9.89 4.02
N GLY A 69 3.34 -9.16 4.00
CA GLY A 69 4.67 -9.66 3.66
C GLY A 69 5.02 -9.56 2.18
N THR A 70 4.10 -9.12 1.31
CA THR A 70 4.36 -8.92 -0.12
C THR A 70 5.41 -7.82 -0.30
N ILE A 71 6.39 -8.06 -1.14
CA ILE A 71 7.44 -7.09 -1.46
C ILE A 71 7.22 -6.62 -2.90
N ILE A 72 7.00 -5.32 -3.05
CA ILE A 72 6.82 -4.69 -4.36
C ILE A 72 8.00 -3.76 -4.61
N LYS A 73 8.52 -3.82 -5.84
CA LYS A 73 9.67 -3.03 -6.28
C LYS A 73 9.21 -1.98 -7.27
N ALA A 74 9.79 -0.79 -7.19
CA ALA A 74 9.59 0.26 -8.17
C ALA A 74 10.94 0.87 -8.59
N PRO A 75 11.13 1.17 -9.89
CA PRO A 75 12.39 1.72 -10.39
C PRO A 75 12.54 3.19 -9.96
N LEU A 76 13.75 3.56 -9.54
CA LEU A 76 14.16 4.95 -9.31
C LEU A 76 14.72 5.62 -10.57
N ALA A 77 14.97 4.84 -11.62
CA ALA A 77 15.47 5.31 -12.89
C ALA A 77 14.38 5.14 -13.96
N PHE A 78 13.62 6.20 -14.19
CA PHE A 78 12.69 6.36 -15.32
C PHE A 78 12.83 7.77 -15.89
N SER A 79 12.39 7.97 -17.13
CA SER A 79 12.56 9.24 -17.84
C SER A 79 11.49 10.25 -17.45
N VAL A 80 11.76 11.54 -17.71
CA VAL A 80 10.73 12.59 -17.56
C VAL A 80 9.55 12.34 -18.50
N GLN A 81 9.79 11.73 -19.67
CA GLN A 81 8.72 11.35 -20.58
C GLN A 81 7.78 10.31 -19.95
N ASP A 82 8.33 9.29 -19.27
CA ASP A 82 7.52 8.29 -18.57
C ASP A 82 6.69 8.95 -17.45
N LEU A 83 7.26 9.93 -16.75
CA LEU A 83 6.56 10.71 -15.72
C LEU A 83 5.40 11.53 -16.31
N ASP A 84 5.66 12.22 -17.41
CA ASP A 84 4.67 13.07 -18.08
C ASP A 84 3.51 12.22 -18.60
N GLU A 85 3.78 11.02 -19.12
CA GLU A 85 2.76 10.10 -19.62
C GLU A 85 1.84 9.59 -18.48
N VAL A 86 2.42 9.16 -17.35
CA VAL A 86 1.61 8.68 -16.22
C VAL A 86 0.84 9.81 -15.53
N THR A 87 1.41 11.01 -15.43
CA THR A 87 0.75 12.16 -14.78
C THR A 87 -0.29 12.84 -15.67
N ALA A 88 -0.15 12.77 -17.00
CA ALA A 88 -1.16 13.26 -17.92
C ALA A 88 -2.41 12.37 -17.96
N THR A 89 -2.27 11.09 -17.64
CA THR A 89 -3.34 10.09 -17.78
C THR A 89 -4.01 9.75 -16.45
N HIS A 90 -3.35 10.00 -15.32
CA HIS A 90 -3.82 9.62 -14.00
C HIS A 90 -3.63 10.73 -12.96
N ASP A 91 -4.69 11.06 -12.23
CA ASP A 91 -4.65 12.10 -11.17
C ASP A 91 -4.19 11.56 -9.80
N ASN A 92 -4.30 10.25 -9.56
CA ASN A 92 -3.99 9.60 -8.29
C ASN A 92 -2.60 8.94 -8.34
N GLU A 93 -1.78 9.16 -7.30
CA GLU A 93 -0.46 8.53 -7.12
C GLU A 93 -0.49 7.00 -7.24
N VAL A 94 -1.55 6.34 -6.78
CA VAL A 94 -1.70 4.88 -6.89
C VAL A 94 -1.80 4.44 -8.36
N ASP A 95 -2.62 5.14 -9.14
CA ASP A 95 -2.80 4.82 -10.56
C ASP A 95 -1.56 5.18 -11.37
N GLN A 96 -0.90 6.30 -11.03
CA GLN A 96 0.39 6.68 -11.60
C GLN A 96 1.47 5.63 -11.34
N LEU A 97 1.56 5.10 -10.11
CA LEU A 97 2.52 4.05 -9.77
C LEU A 97 2.25 2.76 -10.54
N LYS A 98 0.99 2.32 -10.62
CA LYS A 98 0.62 1.13 -11.41
C LYS A 98 0.96 1.31 -12.89
N ALA A 99 0.60 2.45 -13.47
CA ALA A 99 0.89 2.75 -14.87
C ALA A 99 2.39 2.76 -15.15
N LEU A 100 3.20 3.31 -14.22
CA LEU A 100 4.66 3.28 -14.33
C LEU A 100 5.21 1.86 -14.30
N LEU A 101 4.73 1.01 -13.40
CA LEU A 101 5.16 -0.39 -13.33
C LEU A 101 4.83 -1.15 -14.62
N ILE A 102 3.62 -0.93 -15.17
CA ILE A 102 3.20 -1.52 -16.45
C ILE A 102 4.06 -1.03 -17.60
N ALA A 103 4.32 0.28 -17.71
CA ALA A 103 5.16 0.87 -18.75
C ALA A 103 6.59 0.31 -18.73
N MET A 104 7.07 -0.06 -17.54
CA MET A 104 8.39 -0.67 -17.32
C MET A 104 8.37 -2.20 -17.50
N GLY A 105 7.23 -2.80 -17.84
CA GLY A 105 7.06 -4.24 -18.08
C GLY A 105 6.87 -5.09 -16.83
N ASP A 106 6.56 -4.47 -15.68
CA ASP A 106 6.33 -5.15 -14.39
C ASP A 106 4.82 -5.22 -14.07
N GLU A 107 4.08 -5.88 -14.95
CA GLU A 107 2.63 -6.08 -14.82
C GLU A 107 2.27 -6.93 -13.57
N ASP A 108 3.16 -7.85 -13.18
CA ASP A 108 2.98 -8.68 -11.99
C ASP A 108 2.95 -7.84 -10.72
N SER A 109 3.87 -6.87 -10.58
CA SER A 109 3.87 -5.95 -9.44
C SER A 109 2.66 -5.02 -9.46
N ALA A 110 2.22 -4.56 -10.63
CA ALA A 110 1.02 -3.75 -10.77
C ALA A 110 -0.24 -4.53 -10.32
N ALA A 111 -0.37 -5.78 -10.75
CA ALA A 111 -1.46 -6.67 -10.34
C ALA A 111 -1.37 -7.05 -8.84
N ALA A 112 -0.15 -7.14 -8.29
CA ALA A 112 0.04 -7.34 -6.86
C ALA A 112 -0.49 -6.16 -6.05
N LEU A 113 -0.26 -4.91 -6.48
CA LEU A 113 -0.79 -3.71 -5.82
C LEU A 113 -2.32 -3.72 -5.72
N GLU A 114 -3.04 -4.23 -6.71
CA GLU A 114 -4.51 -4.28 -6.69
C GLU A 114 -5.07 -5.20 -5.61
N LYS A 115 -4.28 -6.16 -5.14
CA LYS A 115 -4.66 -7.09 -4.07
C LYS A 115 -4.28 -6.59 -2.68
N GLN A 116 -3.52 -5.51 -2.60
CA GLN A 116 -3.03 -4.95 -1.34
C GLN A 116 -4.07 -4.04 -0.68
N ASN A 117 -3.89 -3.81 0.62
CA ASN A 117 -4.67 -2.82 1.35
C ASN A 117 -4.49 -1.43 0.73
N LEU A 118 -5.59 -0.74 0.42
CA LEU A 118 -5.56 0.57 -0.23
C LEU A 118 -4.71 1.59 0.52
N ALA A 119 -4.82 1.67 1.85
CA ALA A 119 -4.05 2.62 2.65
C ALA A 119 -2.54 2.33 2.55
N SER A 120 -2.14 1.06 2.58
CA SER A 120 -0.75 0.66 2.37
C SER A 120 -0.24 1.01 0.97
N VAL A 121 -1.07 0.83 -0.07
CA VAL A 121 -0.72 1.18 -1.45
C VAL A 121 -0.54 2.69 -1.60
N VAL A 122 -1.46 3.49 -1.03
CA VAL A 122 -1.35 4.96 -0.99
C VAL A 122 -0.06 5.37 -0.29
N ILE A 123 0.21 4.83 0.91
CA ILE A 123 1.45 5.12 1.66
C ILE A 123 2.69 4.77 0.82
N PHE A 124 2.70 3.62 0.16
CA PHE A 124 3.83 3.20 -0.67
C PHE A 124 4.03 4.13 -1.87
N ALA A 125 2.96 4.46 -2.59
CA ALA A 125 2.99 5.38 -3.73
C ALA A 125 3.49 6.77 -3.32
N SER A 126 2.92 7.35 -2.25
CA SER A 126 3.37 8.64 -1.72
C SER A 126 4.83 8.57 -1.27
N LYS A 127 5.27 7.49 -0.59
CA LYS A 127 6.68 7.31 -0.20
C LYS A 127 7.58 7.24 -1.44
N PHE A 128 7.18 6.52 -2.48
CA PHE A 128 7.92 6.40 -3.73
C PHE A 128 8.13 7.76 -4.41
N PHE A 129 7.06 8.53 -4.65
CA PHE A 129 7.18 9.82 -5.32
C PHE A 129 7.95 10.84 -4.46
N ASN A 130 7.76 10.82 -3.14
CA ASN A 130 8.52 11.68 -2.22
C ASN A 130 10.03 11.36 -2.20
N LEU A 131 10.47 10.15 -2.60
CA LEU A 131 11.89 9.85 -2.71
C LEU A 131 12.59 10.74 -3.74
N PHE A 132 11.94 11.10 -4.85
CA PHE A 132 12.54 11.96 -5.87
C PHE A 132 12.83 13.36 -5.35
N GLN A 133 11.87 13.93 -4.60
CA GLN A 133 12.07 15.21 -3.94
C GLN A 133 13.21 15.16 -2.92
N LYS A 134 13.29 14.10 -2.11
CA LYS A 134 14.38 13.88 -1.16
C LYS A 134 15.73 13.73 -1.85
N MET A 135 15.81 12.94 -2.94
CA MET A 135 17.03 12.76 -3.73
C MET A 135 17.51 14.09 -4.32
N ALA A 136 16.59 14.91 -4.88
CA ALA A 136 16.92 16.23 -5.39
C ALA A 136 17.48 17.15 -4.30
N GLN A 137 16.87 17.18 -3.12
CA GLN A 137 17.35 17.95 -1.98
C GLN A 137 18.74 17.49 -1.51
N VAL A 138 18.99 16.18 -1.45
CA VAL A 138 20.32 15.62 -1.09
C VAL A 138 21.36 16.00 -2.14
N ALA A 139 21.04 15.85 -3.43
CA ALA A 139 21.94 16.19 -4.53
C ALA A 139 22.30 17.68 -4.56
N LEU A 140 21.37 18.56 -4.15
CA LEU A 140 21.58 20.00 -4.02
C LEU A 140 22.33 20.40 -2.73
N GLY A 141 22.79 19.43 -1.93
CA GLY A 141 23.53 19.68 -0.69
C GLY A 141 22.67 20.22 0.47
N LYS A 142 21.33 20.11 0.37
CA LYS A 142 20.39 20.61 1.39
C LYS A 142 20.16 19.64 2.56
N TYR A 143 20.73 18.43 2.50
CA TYR A 143 20.78 17.46 3.60
C TYR A 143 22.20 17.35 4.16
N ILE A 144 22.73 18.46 4.66
CA ILE A 144 23.88 18.41 5.58
C ILE A 144 23.55 19.34 6.74
N SER A 145 22.91 18.79 7.77
CA SER A 145 23.01 19.28 9.15
C SER A 145 22.89 18.11 10.11
#